data_AF-A0A2W6YEK8-F1
#
_entry.id   AF-A0A2W6YEK8-F1
#
_cell.length_a   1.000
_cell.length_b   1.000
_cell.length_c   1.000
_cell.angle_alpha   90.00
_cell.angle_beta   90.00
_cell.angle_gamma   90.00
#
_symmetry.space_group_name_H-M   'P 1'
#
loop_
_entity.id
_entity.type
_entity.pdbx_description
1 polymer ?
#
loop_
_entity_poly.entity_id
_entity_poly.type
_entity_poly.pdbx_seq_one_letter_code
_entity_poly.pdbx_strand_id
1 'polypeptide(L)'
;MSEAALQSFIRIVESVGPIGAIVIAVVVALALAWLLLSRGTQQQQATEFQGKLLAALEAMTKAEAASRAALQEAMAENEALRRNVSELTTSVDLLRAQMRHMLAMLRDLQAGRIAPGEIRIPGEPT
;
A
#
# COMPACT_ATOMS: atom_id res chain seq x y z
N MET A 1 19.41 33.04 21.02
CA MET A 1 19.92 31.78 20.43
C MET A 1 19.65 31.87 18.93
N SER A 2 20.69 31.83 18.12
CA SER A 2 20.71 32.24 16.72
C SER A 2 20.04 31.23 15.79
N GLU A 3 19.34 31.72 14.75
CA GLU A 3 18.67 30.92 13.70
C GLU A 3 19.56 29.84 13.05
N ALA A 4 20.89 30.05 13.06
CA ALA A 4 21.88 29.09 12.58
C ALA A 4 21.85 27.75 13.34
N ALA A 5 21.53 27.75 14.63
CA ALA A 5 21.42 26.54 15.43
C ALA A 5 20.20 25.70 15.02
N LEU A 6 19.09 26.37 14.70
CA LEU A 6 17.84 25.74 14.30
C LEU A 6 17.95 25.08 12.92
N GLN A 7 18.60 25.75 11.95
CA GLN A 7 18.85 25.14 10.63
C GLN A 7 19.81 23.95 10.68
N SER A 8 20.79 23.97 11.59
CA SER A 8 21.72 22.84 11.78
C SER A 8 21.00 21.62 12.36
N PHE A 9 20.08 21.83 13.32
CA PHE A 9 19.26 20.75 13.88
C PHE A 9 18.32 20.11 12.84
N ILE A 10 17.71 20.91 11.97
CA ILE A 10 16.79 20.40 10.94
C ILE A 10 17.54 19.53 9.91
N ARG A 11 18.75 19.93 9.49
CA ARG A 11 19.58 19.12 8.58
C ARG A 11 20.08 17.81 9.22
N ILE A 12 20.30 17.79 10.53
CA ILE A 12 20.68 16.57 11.24
C ILE A 12 19.47 15.62 11.35
N VAL A 13 18.25 16.14 11.51
CA VAL A 13 17.03 15.31 11.53
C VAL A 13 16.75 14.68 10.17
N GLU A 14 17.00 15.38 9.05
CA GLU A 14 16.81 14.83 7.70
C GLU A 14 17.82 13.73 7.32
N SER A 15 19.03 13.73 7.91
CA SER A 15 20.09 12.78 7.51
C SER A 15 20.08 11.44 8.24
N VAL A 16 19.28 11.28 9.31
CA VAL A 16 19.37 10.12 10.21
C VAL A 16 18.17 9.16 10.10
N GLY A 17 17.23 9.44 9.18
CA GLY A 17 16.08 8.57 8.93
C GLY A 17 15.15 8.39 10.15
N PRO A 18 14.18 7.46 10.11
CA PRO A 18 13.15 7.33 11.14
C PRO A 18 13.70 6.98 12.52
N ILE A 19 14.83 6.25 12.57
CA ILE A 19 15.50 5.88 13.82
C ILE A 19 16.17 7.11 14.46
N GLY A 20 16.76 7.98 13.65
CA GLY A 20 17.34 9.25 14.14
C GLY A 20 16.32 10.20 14.74
N ALA A 21 15.16 10.31 14.11
CA ALA A 21 14.07 11.13 14.61
C ALA A 21 13.61 10.67 16.00
N ILE A 22 13.56 9.35 16.26
CA ILE A 22 13.21 8.78 17.56
C ILE A 22 14.26 9.13 18.61
N VAL A 23 15.56 8.96 18.29
CA VAL A 23 16.64 9.27 19.24
C VAL A 23 16.65 10.75 19.62
N ILE A 24 16.45 11.64 18.63
CA ILE A 24 16.37 13.08 18.87
C ILE A 24 15.13 13.42 19.71
N ALA A 25 13.97 12.81 19.44
CA ALA A 25 12.76 13.00 20.23
C ALA A 25 12.95 12.57 21.69
N VAL A 26 13.65 11.46 21.94
CA VAL A 26 13.96 10.96 23.29
C VAL A 26 14.92 11.90 24.03
N VAL A 27 15.97 12.40 23.36
CA VAL A 27 16.92 13.34 23.96
C VAL A 27 16.25 14.68 24.29
N VAL A 28 15.39 15.17 23.40
CA VAL A 28 14.60 16.39 23.64
C VAL A 28 13.62 16.17 24.80
N ALA A 29 12.96 15.02 24.87
CA ALA A 29 12.06 14.68 25.98
C ALA A 29 12.80 14.62 27.33
N LEU A 30 14.00 14.05 27.36
CA LEU A 30 14.86 14.01 28.56
C LEU A 30 15.34 15.40 28.98
N ALA A 31 15.76 16.24 28.03
CA ALA A 31 16.17 17.62 28.30
C ALA A 31 15.00 18.48 28.82
N LEU A 32 13.80 18.31 28.25
CA LEU A 32 12.58 18.97 28.72
C LEU A 32 12.15 18.47 30.09
N ALA A 33 12.25 17.16 30.37
CA ALA A 33 11.97 16.60 31.68
C ALA A 33 12.90 17.18 32.76
N TRP A 34 14.19 17.34 32.44
CA TRP A 34 15.16 17.96 33.34
C TRP A 34 14.89 19.46 33.55
N LEU A 35 14.49 20.17 32.49
CA LEU A 35 14.11 21.58 32.56
C LEU A 35 12.83 21.79 33.40
N LEU A 36 11.84 20.92 33.25
CA LEU A 36 10.60 20.92 34.01
C LEU A 36 10.82 20.62 35.50
N LEU A 37 11.76 19.71 35.82
CA LEU A 37 12.14 19.42 37.19
C LEU A 37 12.81 20.63 37.88
N SER A 38 13.43 21.52 37.10
CA SER A 38 14.19 22.68 37.60
C SER A 38 13.36 23.96 37.80
N ARG A 39 12.12 24.03 37.29
CA ARG A 39 11.32 25.26 37.34
C ARG A 39 9.90 24.98 37.82
N GLY A 40 9.56 25.49 38.99
CA GLY A 40 8.22 25.50 39.59
C GLY A 40 7.19 26.35 38.82
N THR A 41 6.93 26.00 37.56
CA THR A 41 5.93 26.62 36.69
C THR A 41 4.89 25.57 36.27
N GLN A 42 4.26 24.92 37.25
CA GLN A 42 3.50 23.68 37.01
C GLN A 42 2.05 23.89 36.53
N GLN A 43 1.48 25.10 36.60
CA GLN A 43 0.04 25.27 36.31
C GLN A 43 -0.29 25.75 34.89
N GLN A 44 0.58 26.54 34.25
CA GLN A 44 0.31 27.10 32.91
C GLN A 44 0.79 26.18 31.77
N GLN A 45 1.85 25.41 32.00
CA GLN A 45 2.33 24.42 31.02
C GLN A 45 1.51 23.12 31.04
N ALA A 46 0.94 22.73 32.19
CA ALA A 46 0.11 21.53 32.29
C ALA A 46 -1.17 21.64 31.44
N THR A 47 -1.80 22.82 31.42
CA THR A 47 -3.01 23.09 30.62
C THR A 47 -2.71 23.20 29.12
N GLU A 48 -1.61 23.87 28.73
CA GLU A 48 -1.18 23.87 27.32
C GLU A 48 -0.77 22.48 26.82
N PHE A 49 -0.09 21.70 27.66
CA PHE A 49 0.33 20.34 27.33
C PHE A 49 -0.88 19.40 27.21
N GLN A 50 -1.87 19.54 28.09
CA GLN A 50 -3.15 18.84 27.95
C GLN A 50 -3.86 19.20 26.63
N GLY A 51 -3.91 20.48 26.27
CA GLY A 51 -4.50 20.92 25.01
C GLY A 51 -3.79 20.34 23.79
N LYS A 52 -2.45 20.31 23.83
CA LYS A 52 -1.62 19.71 22.77
C LYS A 52 -1.79 18.19 22.69
N LEU A 53 -1.91 17.49 23.83
CA LEU A 53 -2.17 16.05 23.86
C LEU A 53 -3.57 15.72 23.33
N LEU A 54 -4.60 16.49 23.69
CA LEU A 54 -5.95 16.31 23.16
C LEU A 54 -6.00 16.55 21.64
N ALA A 55 -5.37 17.62 21.17
CA ALA A 55 -5.27 17.89 19.74
C ALA A 55 -4.48 16.79 18.99
N ALA A 56 -3.41 16.26 19.61
CA ALA A 56 -2.65 15.15 19.05
C ALA A 56 -3.46 13.84 19.01
N LEU A 57 -4.27 13.56 20.03
CA LEU A 57 -5.18 12.41 20.07
C LEU A 57 -6.29 12.55 19.01
N GLU A 58 -6.87 13.74 18.85
CA GLU A 58 -7.83 14.02 17.79
C GLU A 58 -7.21 13.91 16.39
N ALA A 59 -5.97 14.35 16.23
CA ALA A 59 -5.24 14.20 14.97
C ALA A 59 -4.91 12.73 14.67
N MET A 60 -4.48 11.96 15.67
CA MET A 60 -4.23 10.51 15.53
C MET A 60 -5.49 9.74 15.21
N THR A 61 -6.62 10.03 15.87
CA THR A 61 -7.90 9.35 15.58
C THR A 61 -8.40 9.67 14.17
N LYS A 62 -8.25 10.91 13.70
CA LYS A 62 -8.53 11.27 12.30
C LYS A 62 -7.59 10.57 11.31
N ALA A 63 -6.29 10.52 11.61
CA ALA A 63 -5.31 9.83 10.77
C ALA A 63 -5.56 8.31 10.73
N GLU A 64 -5.94 7.70 11.86
CA GLU A 64 -6.30 6.29 11.95
C GLU A 64 -7.56 5.98 11.12
N ALA A 65 -8.59 6.81 11.22
CA ALA A 65 -9.81 6.65 10.42
C ALA A 65 -9.52 6.74 8.91
N ALA A 66 -8.70 7.71 8.49
CA ALA A 66 -8.28 7.85 7.09
C ALA A 66 -7.44 6.66 6.62
N SER A 67 -6.51 6.18 7.46
CA SER A 67 -5.68 5.01 7.16
C SER A 67 -6.52 3.73 7.07
N ARG A 68 -7.50 3.54 7.95
CA ARG A 68 -8.44 2.40 7.89
C ARG A 68 -9.29 2.44 6.62
N ALA A 69 -9.79 3.60 6.22
CA ALA A 69 -10.55 3.75 4.97
C ALA A 69 -9.69 3.41 3.74
N ALA A 70 -8.46 3.95 3.68
CA ALA A 70 -7.52 3.64 2.59
C ALA A 70 -7.14 2.14 2.54
N LEU A 71 -6.99 1.49 3.70
CA LEU A 71 -6.75 0.04 3.77
C LEU A 71 -7.96 -0.77 3.26
N GLN A 72 -9.18 -0.36 3.58
CA GLN A 72 -10.39 -1.03 3.09
C GLN A 72 -10.52 -0.90 1.56
N GLU A 73 -10.24 0.29 1.01
CA GLU A 73 -10.23 0.52 -0.43
C GLU A 73 -9.17 -0.33 -1.14
N ALA A 74 -7.94 -0.36 -0.61
CA ALA A 74 -6.86 -1.18 -1.14
C ALA A 74 -7.18 -2.69 -1.07
N MET A 75 -7.88 -3.16 -0.02
CA MET A 75 -8.32 -4.55 0.06
C MET A 75 -9.40 -4.86 -0.99
N ALA A 76 -10.37 -3.96 -1.19
CA ALA A 76 -11.40 -4.13 -2.21
C ALA A 76 -10.81 -4.19 -3.62
N GLU A 77 -9.82 -3.33 -3.91
CA GLU A 77 -9.09 -3.35 -5.17
C GLU A 77 -8.27 -4.65 -5.34
N ASN A 78 -7.62 -5.14 -4.27
CA ASN A 78 -6.90 -6.41 -4.31
C ASN A 78 -7.83 -7.60 -4.61
N GLU A 79 -9.03 -7.61 -4.04
CA GLU A 79 -10.03 -8.63 -4.30
C GLU A 79 -10.55 -8.58 -5.75
N ALA A 80 -10.73 -7.37 -6.30
CA ALA A 80 -11.06 -7.20 -7.72
C ALA A 80 -9.93 -7.69 -8.63
N LEU A 81 -8.68 -7.35 -8.33
CA LEU A 81 -7.50 -7.84 -9.05
C LEU A 81 -7.40 -9.37 -9.02
N ARG A 82 -7.65 -10.00 -7.87
CA ARG A 82 -7.67 -11.47 -7.73
C ARG A 82 -8.73 -12.13 -8.61
N ARG A 83 -9.93 -11.53 -8.68
CA ARG A 83 -11.01 -12.00 -9.57
C ARG A 83 -10.58 -11.91 -11.04
N ASN A 84 -9.99 -10.79 -11.45
CA ASN A 84 -9.48 -10.60 -12.82
C ASN A 84 -8.39 -11.62 -13.17
N VAL A 85 -7.44 -11.90 -12.26
CA VAL A 85 -6.41 -12.92 -12.46
C VAL A 85 -7.03 -14.31 -12.62
N SER A 86 -8.05 -14.64 -11.83
CA SER A 86 -8.76 -15.93 -11.95
C SER A 86 -9.46 -16.06 -13.31
N GLU A 87 -10.10 -15.00 -13.78
CA GLU A 87 -10.78 -14.96 -15.08
C GLU A 87 -9.77 -15.06 -16.25
N LEU A 88 -8.68 -14.29 -16.18
CA LEU A 88 -7.57 -14.38 -17.13
C LEU A 88 -6.96 -15.79 -17.18
N THR A 89 -6.73 -16.42 -16.02
CA THR A 89 -6.21 -17.78 -15.97
C THR A 89 -7.16 -18.77 -16.66
N THR A 90 -8.46 -18.66 -16.38
CA THR A 90 -9.49 -19.50 -17.00
C THR A 90 -9.53 -19.32 -18.51
N SER A 91 -9.51 -18.08 -19.00
CA SER A 91 -9.49 -17.80 -20.44
C SER A 91 -8.23 -18.33 -21.13
N VAL A 92 -7.06 -18.23 -20.50
CA VAL A 92 -5.81 -18.78 -21.01
C VAL A 92 -5.88 -20.31 -21.11
N ASP A 93 -6.43 -20.97 -20.11
CA ASP A 93 -6.57 -22.43 -20.12
C ASP A 93 -7.57 -22.90 -21.17
N LEU A 94 -8.68 -22.18 -21.36
CA LEU A 94 -9.62 -22.42 -22.46
C LEU A 94 -8.93 -22.27 -23.82
N LEU A 95 -8.15 -21.19 -24.01
CA LEU A 95 -7.45 -20.92 -25.26
C LEU A 95 -6.37 -21.98 -25.54
N ARG A 96 -5.65 -22.44 -24.52
CA ARG A 96 -4.74 -23.59 -24.62
C ARG A 96 -5.47 -24.87 -25.03
N ALA A 97 -6.64 -25.13 -24.45
CA ALA A 97 -7.44 -26.30 -24.81
C ALA A 97 -7.91 -26.23 -26.28
N GLN A 98 -8.39 -25.06 -26.72
CA GLN A 98 -8.78 -24.83 -28.11
C GLN A 98 -7.60 -24.98 -29.08
N MET A 99 -6.43 -24.43 -28.74
CA MET A 99 -5.22 -24.60 -29.55
C MET A 99 -4.81 -26.08 -29.66
N ARG A 100 -4.83 -26.84 -28.56
CA ARG A 100 -4.54 -28.28 -28.60
C ARG A 100 -5.53 -29.03 -29.48
N HIS A 101 -6.81 -28.68 -29.39
CA HIS A 101 -7.84 -29.27 -30.23
C HIS A 101 -7.64 -28.94 -31.72
N MET A 102 -7.32 -27.68 -32.04
CA MET A 102 -7.02 -27.25 -33.39
C MET A 102 -5.79 -27.94 -33.96
N LEU A 103 -4.71 -28.08 -33.18
CA LEU A 103 -3.51 -28.83 -33.57
C LEU A 103 -3.81 -30.32 -33.79
N ALA A 104 -4.67 -30.92 -32.98
CA ALA A 104 -5.13 -32.30 -33.19
C ALA A 104 -5.90 -32.44 -34.50
N MET A 105 -6.85 -31.54 -34.77
CA MET A 105 -7.60 -31.51 -36.04
C MET A 105 -6.68 -31.34 -37.25
N LEU A 106 -5.70 -30.43 -37.18
CA LEU A 106 -4.71 -30.26 -38.26
C LEU A 106 -3.87 -31.51 -38.49
N ARG A 107 -3.50 -32.21 -37.42
CA ARG A 107 -2.74 -33.47 -37.51
C ARG A 107 -3.58 -34.57 -38.14
N ASP A 108 -4.86 -34.65 -37.83
CA ASP A 108 -5.78 -35.63 -38.41
C ASP A 108 -6.13 -35.31 -39.87
N LEU A 109 -6.23 -34.03 -40.22
CA LEU A 109 -6.31 -33.57 -41.61
C LEU A 109 -5.06 -33.97 -42.40
N GLN A 110 -3.86 -33.72 -41.85
CA GLN A 110 -2.59 -34.07 -42.49
C GLN A 110 -2.41 -35.59 -42.64
N ALA A 111 -2.97 -36.38 -41.71
CA ALA A 111 -2.99 -37.84 -41.79
C ALA A 111 -4.05 -38.39 -42.78
N GLY A 112 -4.83 -37.52 -43.44
CA GLY A 112 -5.89 -37.91 -44.38
C GLY A 112 -7.10 -38.55 -43.72
N ARG A 113 -7.26 -38.41 -42.39
CA ARG A 113 -8.38 -38.99 -41.62
C ARG A 113 -9.61 -38.08 -41.60
N ILE A 114 -9.46 -36.79 -41.92
CA ILE A 114 -10.53 -35.79 -41.98
C ILE A 114 -10.39 -35.02 -43.31
N ALA A 115 -11.48 -34.82 -44.04
CA ALA A 115 -11.48 -34.03 -45.26
C ALA A 115 -11.57 -32.52 -44.94
N PRO A 116 -10.91 -31.63 -45.71
CA PRO A 116 -10.88 -30.18 -45.42
C PRO A 116 -12.27 -29.51 -45.30
N GLY A 117 -13.30 -30.08 -45.94
CA GLY A 117 -14.67 -29.58 -45.89
C GLY A 117 -15.49 -30.00 -44.66
N GLU A 118 -14.97 -30.87 -43.79
CA GLU A 118 -15.66 -31.31 -42.57
C GLU A 118 -15.20 -30.54 -41.31
N ILE A 119 -14.12 -29.76 -41.41
CA ILE A 119 -13.65 -28.93 -40.29
C ILE A 119 -14.55 -27.69 -40.18
N ARG A 120 -15.49 -27.72 -39.22
CA ARG A 120 -16.26 -26.53 -38.84
C ARG A 120 -15.46 -25.65 -37.90
N ILE A 121 -15.18 -24.43 -38.32
CA ILE A 121 -14.62 -23.40 -37.46
C ILE A 121 -15.76 -22.85 -36.57
N PRO A 122 -15.61 -22.79 -35.24
CA PRO A 122 -16.61 -22.21 -34.37
C PRO A 122 -16.83 -20.73 -34.72
N GLY A 123 -17.97 -20.38 -35.32
CA GLY A 123 -18.36 -19.00 -35.64
C GLY A 123 -18.90 -18.73 -37.05
N GLU A 124 -18.91 -19.70 -37.97
CA GLU A 124 -19.54 -19.47 -39.28
C GLU A 124 -21.08 -19.60 -39.20
N PRO A 125 -21.85 -18.57 -39.59
CA PRO A 125 -23.29 -18.71 -39.80
C PRO A 125 -23.56 -19.49 -41.09
N THR A 126 -24.60 -20.33 -41.02
CA THR A 126 -25.22 -21.06 -42.14
C THR A 126 -25.63 -20.16 -43.29
#